data_AF-A0A8T1YM45-F1
#
_entry.id   AF-A0A8T1YM45-F1
#
_cell.length_a   1.000
_cell.length_b   1.000
_cell.length_c   1.000
_cell.angle_alpha   90.00
_cell.angle_beta   90.00
_cell.angle_gamma   90.00
#
_symmetry.space_group_name_H-M   'P 1'
#
loop_
_entity.id
_entity.type
_entity.pdbx_description
1 polymer ?
#
loop_
_entity_poly.entity_id
_entity_poly.type
_entity_poly.pdbx_seq_one_letter_code
_entity_poly.pdbx_strand_id
1 'polypeptide(L)'
;MALMEIRISSVVNSVKKLVEKEKEQFLVRGLEDFERFFSPDMNLYHYTKDQCHFVLASMNKIEGVVGTQTKEIVRKIKMLVTEQDNPAAIKPQDDDLKNGREEFDRGWYDRLKNLSSLELLKIFASSELEDRSREIAIRRLNVLLCDHTSKKVQIDISEMRQLQPLLISCLKEEGVSFNSIFKVLGEVVNHVAYEMLIFQEETWYELRDYIASSKTEFQRAVYIFQCLTMALIDDDFVIPVMENLFLEIITRLDPPRELLVDNSSWVLAFMGGFCLAIHLIEMSSKAESVKEIAHKMIDSTRELVGREMEVGVVRRAFRDMESIVKKQMEWYSTSQYKFLKGLLWRLYAIKGMKWESKIVLWRINVIVERGVKEEEKELPENEFDWLNLNAE
;
A
#
# COMPACT_ATOMS: atom_id res chain seq x y z
N MET A 1 7.38 -7.20 -33.19
CA MET A 1 7.65 -5.86 -33.76
C MET A 1 6.39 -5.04 -34.03
N ALA A 2 5.38 -5.52 -34.79
CA ALA A 2 4.18 -4.71 -35.13
C ALA A 2 3.39 -4.14 -33.91
N LEU A 3 3.18 -4.94 -32.86
CA LEU A 3 2.50 -4.50 -31.63
C LEU A 3 3.27 -3.41 -30.86
N MET A 4 4.61 -3.50 -30.88
CA MET A 4 5.51 -2.55 -30.21
C MET A 4 5.41 -1.17 -30.87
N GLU A 5 5.38 -1.15 -32.20
CA GLU A 5 5.28 0.07 -32.99
C GLU A 5 3.92 0.79 -32.81
N ILE A 6 2.84 0.03 -32.69
CA ILE A 6 1.50 0.56 -32.36
C ILE A 6 1.52 1.24 -30.99
N ARG A 7 2.13 0.60 -29.97
CA ARG A 7 2.21 1.14 -28.61
C ARG A 7 3.07 2.40 -28.53
N ILE A 8 4.24 2.38 -29.16
CA ILE A 8 5.11 3.56 -29.24
C ILE A 8 4.36 4.72 -29.92
N SER A 9 3.67 4.45 -31.02
CA SER A 9 2.92 5.48 -31.75
C SER A 9 1.79 6.07 -30.90
N SER A 10 1.10 5.23 -30.11
CA SER A 10 0.09 5.71 -29.16
C SER A 10 0.67 6.65 -28.10
N VAL A 11 1.84 6.34 -27.53
CA VAL A 11 2.51 7.18 -26.53
C VAL A 11 2.92 8.51 -27.14
N VAL A 12 3.57 8.49 -28.31
CA VAL A 12 4.03 9.70 -29.01
C VAL A 12 2.85 10.59 -29.41
N ASN A 13 1.73 10.02 -29.84
CA ASN A 13 0.53 10.79 -30.17
C ASN A 13 -0.08 11.46 -28.94
N SER A 14 -0.05 10.82 -27.77
CA SER A 14 -0.46 11.44 -26.50
C SER A 14 0.45 12.60 -26.11
N VAL A 15 1.76 12.44 -26.29
CA VAL A 15 2.75 13.50 -26.06
C VAL A 15 2.51 14.70 -26.98
N LYS A 16 2.34 14.46 -28.29
CA LYS A 16 2.00 15.54 -29.25
C LYS A 16 0.77 16.31 -28.83
N LYS A 17 -0.31 15.61 -28.44
CA LYS A 17 -1.54 16.25 -27.94
C LYS A 17 -1.33 17.08 -26.68
N LEU A 18 -0.39 16.70 -25.81
CA LEU A 18 -0.06 17.48 -24.61
C LEU A 18 0.71 18.75 -24.97
N VAL A 19 1.65 18.65 -25.92
CA VAL A 19 2.39 19.80 -26.43
C VAL A 19 1.47 20.78 -27.17
N GLU A 20 0.59 20.27 -28.05
CA GLU A 20 -0.43 21.07 -28.75
C GLU A 20 -1.40 21.79 -27.80
N LYS A 21 -1.58 21.27 -26.59
CA LYS A 21 -2.44 21.85 -25.55
C LYS A 21 -1.68 22.74 -24.56
N GLU A 22 -0.42 23.07 -24.84
CA GLU A 22 0.45 23.88 -23.97
C GLU A 22 0.62 23.27 -22.55
N LYS A 23 0.45 21.95 -22.41
CA LYS A 23 0.59 21.22 -21.13
C LYS A 23 1.98 20.59 -20.97
N GLU A 24 3.01 21.25 -21.49
CA GLU A 24 4.37 20.69 -21.48
C GLU A 24 4.90 20.51 -20.05
N GLN A 25 4.57 21.38 -19.10
CA GLN A 25 4.94 21.21 -17.69
C GLN A 25 4.37 19.93 -17.05
N PHE A 26 3.15 19.53 -17.45
CA PHE A 26 2.56 18.27 -16.99
C PHE A 26 3.31 17.07 -17.55
N LEU A 27 3.73 17.16 -18.82
CA LEU A 27 4.56 16.15 -19.47
C LEU A 27 5.94 16.04 -18.79
N VAL A 28 6.57 17.17 -18.48
CA VAL A 28 7.86 17.22 -17.76
C VAL A 28 7.75 16.52 -16.42
N ARG A 29 6.74 16.86 -15.60
CA ARG A 29 6.52 16.20 -14.30
C ARG A 29 6.28 14.69 -14.44
N GLY A 30 5.46 14.28 -15.42
CA GLY A 30 5.22 12.86 -15.67
C GLY A 30 6.47 12.09 -16.10
N LEU A 31 7.39 12.74 -16.85
CA LEU A 31 8.66 12.16 -17.25
C LEU A 31 9.70 12.17 -16.11
N GLU A 32 9.67 13.18 -15.23
CA GLU A 32 10.46 13.21 -13.99
C GLU A 32 10.06 12.09 -13.04
N ASP A 33 8.75 11.88 -12.85
CA ASP A 33 8.25 10.75 -12.07
C ASP A 33 8.66 9.43 -12.73
N PHE A 34 8.49 9.30 -14.06
CA PHE A 34 8.93 8.11 -14.78
C PHE A 34 10.43 7.86 -14.59
N GLU A 35 11.29 8.86 -14.75
CA GLU A 35 12.74 8.74 -14.56
C GLU A 35 13.10 8.30 -13.14
N ARG A 36 12.46 8.90 -12.12
CA ARG A 36 12.65 8.56 -10.71
C ARG A 36 12.27 7.12 -10.37
N PHE A 37 11.21 6.60 -10.98
CA PHE A 37 10.75 5.22 -10.74
C PHE A 37 11.46 4.19 -11.64
N PHE A 38 11.82 4.59 -12.86
CA PHE A 38 12.33 3.69 -13.87
C PHE A 38 13.67 3.07 -13.46
N SER A 39 14.62 3.85 -12.93
CA SER A 39 15.94 3.33 -12.55
C SER A 39 15.87 2.28 -11.43
N PRO A 40 15.19 2.53 -10.29
CA PRO A 40 15.00 1.52 -9.25
C PRO A 40 14.23 0.28 -9.73
N ASP A 41 13.17 0.46 -10.51
CA ASP A 41 12.33 -0.62 -11.02
C ASP A 41 13.08 -1.51 -12.03
N MET A 42 13.83 -0.88 -12.93
CA MET A 42 14.67 -1.57 -13.91
C MET A 42 15.73 -2.46 -13.24
N ASN A 43 16.35 -1.97 -12.17
CA ASN A 43 17.35 -2.72 -11.39
C ASN A 43 16.72 -3.87 -10.60
N LEU A 44 15.55 -3.64 -9.99
CA LEU A 44 14.87 -4.63 -9.17
C LEU A 44 14.33 -5.82 -10.00
N TYR A 45 13.85 -5.55 -11.22
CA TYR A 45 13.20 -6.56 -12.06
C TYR A 45 14.04 -7.01 -13.27
N HIS A 46 15.30 -6.60 -13.35
CA HIS A 46 16.27 -6.99 -14.38
C HIS A 46 15.69 -6.93 -15.80
N TYR A 47 15.30 -5.72 -16.24
CA TYR A 47 14.69 -5.53 -17.55
C TYR A 47 15.52 -6.15 -18.68
N THR A 48 14.82 -6.81 -19.60
CA THR A 48 15.40 -7.43 -20.79
C THR A 48 15.85 -6.39 -21.82
N LYS A 49 16.76 -6.75 -22.72
CA LYS A 49 17.19 -5.89 -23.85
C LYS A 49 16.01 -5.36 -24.67
N ASP A 50 14.95 -6.15 -24.84
CA ASP A 50 13.76 -5.74 -25.58
C ASP A 50 12.95 -4.66 -24.84
N GLN A 51 12.87 -4.74 -23.50
CA GLN A 51 12.23 -3.73 -22.66
C GLN A 51 13.04 -2.43 -22.66
N CYS A 52 14.37 -2.52 -22.54
CA CYS A 52 15.27 -1.39 -22.67
C CYS A 52 15.14 -0.73 -24.07
N HIS A 53 15.14 -1.53 -25.13
CA HIS A 53 14.91 -1.05 -26.49
C HIS A 53 13.56 -0.32 -26.62
N PHE A 54 12.49 -0.86 -26.03
CA PHE A 54 11.18 -0.20 -26.03
C PHE A 54 11.21 1.21 -25.45
N VAL A 55 11.86 1.37 -24.30
CA VAL A 55 11.99 2.67 -23.63
C VAL A 55 12.83 3.62 -24.49
N LEU A 56 13.98 3.15 -24.99
CA LEU A 56 14.86 3.94 -25.85
C LEU A 56 14.15 4.41 -27.14
N ALA A 57 13.43 3.51 -27.81
CA ALA A 57 12.67 3.83 -29.03
C ALA A 57 11.54 4.82 -28.75
N SER A 58 10.87 4.71 -27.60
CA SER A 58 9.85 5.66 -27.16
C SER A 58 10.46 7.04 -26.93
N MET A 59 11.56 7.11 -26.18
CA MET A 59 12.25 8.36 -25.87
C MET A 59 12.79 9.07 -27.13
N ASN A 60 13.37 8.32 -28.08
CA ASN A 60 13.83 8.89 -29.35
C ASN A 60 12.69 9.57 -30.14
N LYS A 61 11.50 8.96 -30.17
CA LYS A 61 10.35 9.56 -30.87
C LYS A 61 9.74 10.73 -30.10
N ILE A 62 9.77 10.71 -28.76
CA ILE A 62 9.33 11.82 -27.91
C ILE A 62 10.26 13.03 -28.08
N GLU A 63 11.57 12.83 -28.10
CA GLU A 63 12.57 13.90 -28.27
C GLU A 63 12.35 14.73 -29.55
N GLY A 64 11.86 14.09 -30.61
CA GLY A 64 11.56 14.73 -31.89
C GLY A 64 10.31 15.60 -31.92
N VAL A 65 9.50 15.63 -30.85
CA VAL A 65 8.17 16.30 -30.86
C VAL A 65 7.95 17.24 -29.65
N VAL A 66 8.97 17.48 -28.83
CA VAL A 66 8.87 18.25 -27.57
C VAL A 66 9.84 19.43 -27.50
N GLY A 67 9.62 20.35 -26.54
CA GLY A 67 10.45 21.52 -26.28
C GLY A 67 11.69 21.25 -25.41
N THR A 68 12.50 22.28 -25.17
CA THR A 68 13.86 22.18 -24.60
C THR A 68 13.90 21.55 -23.19
N GLN A 69 12.94 21.89 -22.31
CA GLN A 69 12.89 21.33 -20.95
C GLN A 69 12.59 19.82 -20.98
N THR A 70 11.65 19.41 -21.83
CA THR A 70 11.30 18.01 -22.02
C THR A 70 12.44 17.22 -22.69
N LYS A 71 13.23 17.84 -23.56
CA LYS A 71 14.41 17.17 -24.15
C LYS A 71 15.44 16.78 -23.11
N GLU A 72 15.65 17.60 -22.09
CA GLU A 72 16.63 17.30 -21.04
C GLU A 72 16.23 16.07 -20.20
N ILE A 73 14.96 15.98 -19.79
CA ILE A 73 14.47 14.81 -19.04
C ILE A 73 14.47 13.54 -19.90
N VAL A 74 14.10 13.66 -21.18
CA VAL A 74 14.17 12.55 -22.14
C VAL A 74 15.61 12.07 -22.33
N ARG A 75 16.58 12.99 -22.40
CA ARG A 75 18.00 12.66 -22.48
C ARG A 75 18.47 11.88 -21.26
N LYS A 76 18.06 12.26 -20.04
CA LYS A 76 18.37 11.51 -18.80
C LYS A 76 17.83 10.09 -18.85
N ILE A 77 16.57 9.90 -19.23
CA ILE A 77 15.97 8.56 -19.37
C ILE A 77 16.71 7.72 -20.41
N LYS A 78 17.12 8.31 -21.54
CA LYS A 78 17.91 7.61 -22.56
C LYS A 78 19.26 7.15 -22.02
N MET A 79 19.94 8.00 -21.24
CA MET A 79 21.23 7.66 -20.63
C MET A 79 21.12 6.44 -19.71
N LEU A 80 20.07 6.38 -18.88
CA LEU A 80 19.80 5.23 -18.00
C LEU A 80 19.72 3.90 -18.75
N VAL A 81 19.22 3.92 -19.98
CA VAL A 81 19.08 2.71 -20.83
C VAL A 81 20.37 2.41 -21.59
N THR A 82 21.11 3.42 -22.05
CA THR A 82 22.33 3.23 -22.85
C THR A 82 23.59 2.95 -22.03
N GLU A 83 23.62 3.33 -20.75
CA GLU A 83 24.76 3.10 -19.83
C GLU A 83 24.97 1.61 -19.50
N GLN A 84 23.98 0.75 -19.74
CA GLN A 84 24.08 -0.69 -19.52
C GLN A 84 24.87 -1.44 -20.61
N ASP A 85 24.99 -0.86 -21.82
CA ASP A 85 25.70 -1.46 -22.96
C ASP A 85 27.14 -0.92 -23.11
N ASN A 86 27.60 0.02 -22.28
CA ASN A 86 28.95 0.60 -22.37
C ASN A 86 29.52 1.05 -21.00
N PRO A 87 30.28 0.19 -20.28
CA PRO A 87 30.80 0.47 -18.94
C PRO A 87 31.85 1.61 -18.86
N ALA A 88 32.25 2.19 -20.00
CA ALA A 88 33.35 3.15 -20.10
C ALA A 88 32.89 4.61 -20.30
N ALA A 89 31.57 4.89 -20.32
CA ALA A 89 31.03 6.23 -20.52
C ALA A 89 30.54 6.90 -19.23
N ILE A 90 31.19 6.59 -18.11
CA ILE A 90 30.99 7.30 -16.84
C ILE A 90 31.59 8.71 -17.01
N LYS A 91 30.74 9.73 -17.17
CA LYS A 91 31.18 11.12 -16.95
C LYS A 91 31.36 11.33 -15.44
N PRO A 92 32.42 12.01 -14.98
CA PRO A 92 32.85 11.97 -13.57
C PRO A 92 31.89 12.61 -12.54
N GLN A 93 30.82 13.30 -12.96
CA GLN A 93 29.99 14.07 -12.03
C GLN A 93 28.81 13.30 -11.42
N ASP A 94 28.23 12.32 -12.13
CA ASP A 94 27.11 11.53 -11.59
C ASP A 94 27.59 10.29 -10.81
N ASP A 95 28.80 9.82 -11.11
CA ASP A 95 29.41 8.68 -10.41
C ASP A 95 29.87 9.08 -9.01
N ASP A 96 30.39 10.28 -8.79
CA ASP A 96 30.74 10.75 -7.43
C ASP A 96 29.48 10.96 -6.56
N LEU A 97 28.37 11.41 -7.15
CA LEU A 97 27.10 11.57 -6.44
C LEU A 97 26.42 10.23 -6.18
N LYS A 98 26.40 9.29 -7.13
CA LYS A 98 25.86 7.92 -6.92
C LYS A 98 26.76 7.07 -6.03
N ASN A 99 28.08 7.10 -6.21
CA ASN A 99 29.03 6.42 -5.34
C ASN A 99 29.00 7.02 -3.94
N GLY A 100 28.97 8.35 -3.79
CA GLY A 100 28.80 9.00 -2.48
C GLY A 100 27.45 8.68 -1.85
N ARG A 101 26.38 8.56 -2.66
CA ARG A 101 25.04 8.15 -2.25
C ARG A 101 25.03 6.72 -1.72
N GLU A 102 25.68 5.80 -2.42
CA GLU A 102 25.77 4.39 -2.04
C GLU A 102 26.76 4.15 -0.90
N GLU A 103 27.88 4.86 -0.86
CA GLU A 103 28.85 4.84 0.24
C GLU A 103 28.24 5.37 1.53
N PHE A 104 27.42 6.43 1.44
CA PHE A 104 26.64 6.90 2.57
C PHE A 104 25.68 5.84 3.09
N ASP A 105 24.89 5.22 2.20
CA ASP A 105 23.95 4.16 2.60
C ASP A 105 24.70 2.97 3.19
N ARG A 106 25.75 2.48 2.52
CA ARG A 106 26.62 1.39 3.02
C ARG A 106 27.19 1.73 4.40
N GLY A 107 27.73 2.93 4.57
CA GLY A 107 28.28 3.40 5.83
C GLY A 107 27.25 3.45 6.95
N TRP A 108 26.00 3.84 6.66
CA TRP A 108 24.92 3.76 7.63
C TRP A 108 24.48 2.32 7.90
N TYR A 109 24.29 1.48 6.87
CA TYR A 109 23.95 0.08 7.06
C TYR A 109 24.96 -0.65 7.95
N ASP A 110 26.26 -0.40 7.75
CA ASP A 110 27.32 -0.98 8.56
C ASP A 110 27.27 -0.50 10.02
N ARG A 111 27.04 0.81 10.25
CA ARG A 111 26.88 1.36 11.61
C ARG A 111 25.66 0.79 12.33
N LEU A 112 24.54 0.63 11.62
CA LEU A 112 23.26 0.21 12.18
C LEU A 112 23.15 -1.32 12.33
N LYS A 113 24.07 -2.09 11.74
CA LYS A 113 23.96 -3.55 11.63
C LYS A 113 23.80 -4.26 12.97
N ASN A 114 24.51 -3.79 14.00
CA ASN A 114 24.61 -4.42 15.32
C ASN A 114 23.84 -3.67 16.41
N LEU A 115 23.05 -2.65 16.04
CA LEU A 115 22.26 -1.89 17.00
C LEU A 115 21.00 -2.66 17.41
N SER A 116 20.56 -2.42 18.65
CA SER A 116 19.32 -2.94 19.18
C SER A 116 18.11 -2.32 18.47
N SER A 117 16.93 -2.95 18.59
CA SER A 117 15.70 -2.41 18.03
C SER A 117 15.34 -1.03 18.62
N LEU A 118 15.57 -0.85 19.92
CA LEU A 118 15.41 0.43 20.61
C LEU A 118 16.38 1.51 20.12
N GLU A 119 17.65 1.16 19.91
CA GLU A 119 18.65 2.09 19.39
C GLU A 119 18.28 2.56 17.97
N LEU A 120 17.88 1.63 17.11
CA LEU A 120 17.41 1.95 15.75
C LEU A 120 16.19 2.87 15.78
N LEU A 121 15.23 2.63 16.67
CA LEU A 121 14.04 3.48 16.80
C LEU A 121 14.38 4.88 17.33
N LYS A 122 15.32 5.00 18.27
CA LYS A 122 15.81 6.30 18.76
C LYS A 122 16.49 7.11 17.66
N ILE A 123 17.25 6.45 16.78
CA ILE A 123 17.85 7.11 15.60
C ILE A 123 16.74 7.60 14.67
N PHE A 124 15.73 6.78 14.39
CA PHE A 124 14.59 7.18 13.58
C PHE A 124 13.80 8.36 14.18
N ALA A 125 13.61 8.38 15.49
CA ALA A 125 12.90 9.42 16.22
C ALA A 125 13.70 10.73 16.39
N SER A 126 14.99 10.75 16.02
CA SER A 126 15.83 11.94 16.19
C SER A 126 15.49 13.02 15.15
N SER A 127 15.11 14.20 15.64
CA SER A 127 14.88 15.38 14.81
C SER A 127 16.17 16.03 14.28
N GLU A 128 17.34 15.60 14.78
CA GLU A 128 18.64 16.14 14.37
C GLU A 128 19.20 15.46 13.12
N LEU A 129 18.62 14.33 12.71
CA LEU A 129 19.08 13.54 11.57
C LEU A 129 18.27 13.83 10.31
N GLU A 130 18.96 13.83 9.17
CA GLU A 130 18.32 13.94 7.86
C GLU A 130 17.36 12.78 7.59
N ASP A 131 16.28 13.05 6.85
CA ASP A 131 15.22 12.09 6.51
C ASP A 131 15.74 10.77 5.97
N ARG A 132 16.85 10.80 5.22
CA ARG A 132 17.43 9.60 4.65
C ARG A 132 18.07 8.69 5.70
N SER A 133 18.81 9.25 6.65
CA SER A 133 19.39 8.48 7.76
C SER A 133 18.28 7.85 8.60
N ARG A 134 17.22 8.62 8.86
CA ARG A 134 16.00 8.16 9.54
C ARG A 134 15.33 7.03 8.74
N GLU A 135 15.21 7.17 7.42
CA GLU A 135 14.65 6.15 6.53
C GLU A 135 15.45 4.83 6.57
N ILE A 136 16.79 4.90 6.53
CA ILE A 136 17.64 3.69 6.64
C ILE A 136 17.44 3.03 8.00
N ALA A 137 17.36 3.80 9.08
CA ALA A 137 17.15 3.29 10.43
C ALA A 137 15.81 2.55 10.58
N ILE A 138 14.69 3.14 10.13
CA ILE A 138 13.37 2.50 10.25
C ILE A 138 13.25 1.27 9.35
N ARG A 139 13.89 1.27 8.16
CA ARG A 139 13.95 0.08 7.29
C ARG A 139 14.77 -1.04 7.93
N ARG A 140 15.89 -0.71 8.57
CA ARG A 140 16.70 -1.69 9.31
C ARG A 140 15.94 -2.26 10.50
N LEU A 141 15.21 -1.41 11.24
CA LEU A 141 14.34 -1.84 12.33
C LEU A 141 13.25 -2.80 11.83
N ASN A 142 12.61 -2.49 10.71
CA ASN A 142 11.60 -3.35 10.10
C ASN A 142 12.15 -4.76 9.79
N VAL A 143 13.34 -4.84 9.17
CA VAL A 143 14.00 -6.13 8.91
C VAL A 143 14.27 -6.90 10.19
N LEU A 144 14.78 -6.24 11.23
CA LEU A 144 15.08 -6.87 12.52
C LEU A 144 13.82 -7.42 13.19
N LEU A 145 12.73 -6.66 13.20
CA LEU A 145 11.44 -7.08 13.77
C LEU A 145 10.75 -8.17 12.93
N CYS A 146 10.92 -8.14 11.61
CA CYS A 146 10.44 -9.20 10.72
C CYS A 146 11.17 -10.52 10.98
N ASP A 147 12.50 -10.49 11.15
CA ASP A 147 13.29 -11.65 11.53
C ASP A 147 12.92 -12.17 12.92
N HIS A 148 12.56 -11.28 13.84
CA HIS A 148 12.02 -11.66 15.14
C HIS A 148 10.66 -12.36 15.04
N THR A 149 9.72 -11.79 14.29
CA THR A 149 8.40 -12.40 14.01
C THR A 149 8.55 -13.78 13.36
N SER A 150 9.57 -13.93 12.49
CA SER A 150 9.92 -15.19 11.83
C SER A 150 10.74 -16.14 12.71
N LYS A 151 10.94 -15.83 14.00
CA LYS A 151 11.70 -16.60 15.00
C LYS A 151 13.17 -16.85 14.65
N LYS A 152 13.76 -16.01 13.78
CA LYS A 152 15.19 -16.08 13.43
C LYS A 152 16.07 -15.32 14.41
N VAL A 153 15.52 -14.29 15.04
CA VAL A 153 16.19 -13.46 16.05
C VAL A 153 15.28 -13.35 17.27
N GLN A 154 15.85 -13.32 18.47
CA GLN A 154 15.10 -13.06 19.69
C GLN A 154 15.32 -11.61 20.11
N ILE A 155 14.22 -10.89 20.31
CA ILE A 155 14.19 -9.56 20.91
C ILE A 155 13.49 -9.72 22.25
N ASP A 156 14.03 -9.06 23.28
CA ASP A 156 13.47 -9.16 24.62
C ASP A 156 12.13 -8.42 24.71
N ILE A 157 11.17 -8.97 25.45
CA ILE A 157 9.86 -8.36 25.68
C ILE A 157 9.97 -6.98 26.34
N SER A 158 10.94 -6.77 27.24
CA SER A 158 11.18 -5.47 27.85
C SER A 158 11.65 -4.44 26.83
N GLU A 159 12.32 -4.86 25.76
CA GLU A 159 12.69 -3.99 24.65
C GLU A 159 11.45 -3.65 23.82
N MET A 160 10.58 -4.61 23.50
CA MET A 160 9.31 -4.37 22.80
C MET A 160 8.42 -3.34 23.53
N ARG A 161 8.28 -3.49 24.85
CA ARG A 161 7.55 -2.52 25.68
C ARG A 161 8.17 -1.12 25.65
N GLN A 162 9.49 -1.01 25.51
CA GLN A 162 10.17 0.28 25.35
C GLN A 162 9.99 0.89 23.95
N LEU A 163 9.76 0.08 22.92
CA LEU A 163 9.44 0.58 21.58
C LEU A 163 8.07 1.26 21.54
N GLN A 164 7.09 0.74 22.27
CA GLN A 164 5.70 1.20 22.23
C GLN A 164 5.54 2.74 22.35
N PRO A 165 6.01 3.41 23.43
CA PRO A 165 5.83 4.85 23.57
C PRO A 165 6.56 5.67 22.49
N LEU A 166 7.72 5.20 22.04
CA LEU A 166 8.49 5.87 20.98
C LEU A 166 7.78 5.75 19.63
N LEU A 167 7.20 4.58 19.32
CA LEU A 167 6.40 4.39 18.10
C LEU A 167 5.18 5.29 18.09
N ILE A 168 4.46 5.42 19.21
CA ILE A 168 3.32 6.35 19.32
C ILE A 168 3.77 7.79 19.09
N SER A 169 4.93 8.20 19.61
CA SER A 169 5.50 9.53 19.34
C SER A 169 5.78 9.73 17.85
N CYS A 170 6.42 8.75 17.19
CA CYS A 170 6.72 8.82 15.76
C CYS A 170 5.45 8.84 14.89
N LEU A 171 4.41 8.12 15.30
CA LEU A 171 3.11 8.12 14.63
C LEU A 171 2.39 9.46 14.72
N LYS A 172 2.68 10.28 15.74
CA LYS A 172 2.12 11.62 15.94
C LYS A 172 2.97 12.73 15.32
N GLU A 173 4.18 12.42 14.83
CA GLU A 173 5.06 13.41 14.21
C GLU A 173 4.43 13.96 12.92
N GLU A 174 4.39 15.29 12.79
CA GLU A 174 3.92 15.98 11.59
C GLU A 174 5.01 16.01 10.50
N GLY A 175 4.61 16.06 9.23
CA GLY A 175 5.56 16.20 8.11
C GLY A 175 6.25 14.91 7.65
N VAL A 176 6.00 13.77 8.32
CA VAL A 176 6.51 12.46 7.88
C VAL A 176 5.93 12.08 6.52
N SER A 177 6.81 11.81 5.56
CA SER A 177 6.40 11.42 4.20
C SER A 177 5.58 10.12 4.20
N PHE A 178 4.31 10.22 3.78
CA PHE A 178 3.38 9.09 3.77
C PHE A 178 3.88 7.96 2.85
N ASN A 179 4.37 8.28 1.65
CA ASN A 179 4.69 7.29 0.62
C ASN A 179 6.04 6.57 0.81
N SER A 180 6.87 6.98 1.77
CA SER A 180 8.19 6.39 2.01
C SER A 180 8.31 5.88 3.44
N ILE A 181 8.37 6.79 4.41
CA ILE A 181 8.69 6.51 5.80
C ILE A 181 7.47 5.98 6.55
N PHE A 182 6.31 6.62 6.41
CA PHE A 182 5.12 6.26 7.20
C PHE A 182 4.64 4.83 6.90
N LYS A 183 4.79 4.37 5.65
CA LYS A 183 4.44 3.00 5.29
C LYS A 183 5.27 1.96 6.03
N VAL A 184 6.60 2.16 6.10
CA VAL A 184 7.52 1.29 6.84
C VAL A 184 7.25 1.38 8.33
N LEU A 185 6.92 2.57 8.86
CA LEU A 185 6.52 2.73 10.24
C LEU A 185 5.26 1.89 10.58
N GLY A 186 4.28 1.82 9.67
CA GLY A 186 3.11 0.94 9.85
C GLY A 186 3.47 -0.55 9.90
N GLU A 187 4.43 -1.00 9.11
CA GLU A 187 4.92 -2.39 9.16
C GLU A 187 5.64 -2.69 10.49
N VAL A 188 6.47 -1.75 10.96
CA VAL A 188 7.13 -1.82 12.27
C VAL A 188 6.10 -1.89 13.40
N VAL A 189 5.05 -1.06 13.35
CA VAL A 189 3.94 -1.07 14.32
C VAL A 189 3.23 -2.42 14.30
N ASN A 190 2.96 -3.00 13.12
CA ASN A 190 2.34 -4.33 13.02
C ASN A 190 3.21 -5.41 13.69
N HIS A 191 4.53 -5.39 13.53
CA HIS A 191 5.40 -6.37 14.18
C HIS A 191 5.38 -6.26 15.71
N VAL A 192 5.45 -5.04 16.25
CA VAL A 192 5.36 -4.83 17.70
C VAL A 192 3.97 -5.17 18.22
N ALA A 193 2.92 -4.77 17.51
CA ALA A 193 1.54 -5.10 17.87
C ALA A 193 1.29 -6.61 17.85
N TYR A 194 1.89 -7.34 16.90
CA TYR A 194 1.79 -8.81 16.86
C TYR A 194 2.39 -9.44 18.11
N GLU A 195 3.59 -9.02 18.49
CA GLU A 195 4.23 -9.52 19.70
C GLU A 195 3.37 -9.23 20.95
N MET A 196 2.97 -7.97 21.12
CA MET A 196 2.26 -7.54 22.33
C MET A 196 0.84 -8.11 22.41
N LEU A 197 0.04 -8.01 21.35
CA LEU A 197 -1.37 -8.38 21.38
C LEU A 197 -1.60 -9.89 21.26
N ILE A 198 -0.76 -10.61 20.50
CA ILE A 198 -0.99 -12.03 20.19
C ILE A 198 -0.14 -12.95 21.07
N PHE A 199 1.15 -12.68 21.23
CA PHE A 199 2.01 -13.57 22.03
C PHE A 199 2.00 -13.24 23.50
N GLN A 200 1.97 -11.95 23.85
CA GLN A 200 1.96 -11.51 25.23
C GLN A 200 0.56 -11.28 25.80
N GLU A 201 -0.46 -11.24 24.94
CA GLU A 201 -1.85 -10.95 25.31
C GLU A 201 -1.98 -9.62 26.10
N GLU A 202 -1.13 -8.64 25.78
CA GLU A 202 -1.10 -7.33 26.41
C GLU A 202 -1.71 -6.26 25.50
N THR A 203 -2.83 -5.68 25.93
CA THR A 203 -3.50 -4.59 25.21
C THR A 203 -2.62 -3.35 25.11
N TRP A 204 -2.41 -2.86 23.89
CA TRP A 204 -1.69 -1.62 23.62
C TRP A 204 -2.65 -0.43 23.52
N TYR A 205 -3.06 0.11 24.66
CA TYR A 205 -4.07 1.16 24.76
C TYR A 205 -3.70 2.45 23.99
N GLU A 206 -2.43 2.85 23.98
CA GLU A 206 -2.00 4.07 23.28
C GLU A 206 -2.11 3.91 21.75
N LEU A 207 -1.91 2.71 21.22
CA LEU A 207 -2.11 2.43 19.79
C LEU A 207 -3.59 2.45 19.44
N ARG A 208 -4.43 1.84 20.29
CA ARG A 208 -5.89 1.91 20.16
C ARG A 208 -6.35 3.36 20.11
N ASP A 209 -5.92 4.17 21.07
CA ASP A 209 -6.32 5.57 21.20
C ASP A 209 -5.81 6.42 20.02
N TYR A 210 -4.61 6.12 19.51
CA TYR A 210 -4.10 6.73 18.28
C TYR A 210 -5.02 6.43 17.09
N ILE A 211 -5.38 5.17 16.85
CA ILE A 211 -6.26 4.78 15.74
C ILE A 211 -7.66 5.40 15.93
N ALA A 212 -8.16 5.43 17.17
CA ALA A 212 -9.45 6.03 17.50
C ALA A 212 -9.47 7.56 17.33
N SER A 213 -8.32 8.24 17.26
CA SER A 213 -8.22 9.69 17.00
C SER A 213 -8.44 10.11 15.54
N SER A 214 -9.06 9.25 14.74
CA SER A 214 -9.25 9.34 13.29
C SER A 214 -9.87 10.63 12.75
N LYS A 215 -10.60 11.38 13.58
CA LYS A 215 -11.24 12.64 13.18
C LYS A 215 -10.24 13.70 12.68
N THR A 216 -9.03 13.73 13.24
CA THR A 216 -8.00 14.71 12.86
C THR A 216 -7.06 14.18 11.79
N GLU A 217 -6.76 12.88 11.77
CA GLU A 217 -5.78 12.26 10.86
C GLU A 217 -6.27 10.94 10.25
N PHE A 218 -7.48 10.95 9.66
CA PHE A 218 -8.13 9.74 9.13
C PHE A 218 -7.21 8.84 8.30
N GLN A 219 -6.45 9.42 7.36
CA GLN A 219 -5.60 8.65 6.46
C GLN A 219 -4.52 7.85 7.21
N ARG A 220 -3.88 8.47 8.21
CA ARG A 220 -2.82 7.84 9.00
C ARG A 220 -3.40 6.79 9.93
N ALA A 221 -4.46 7.13 10.66
CA ALA A 221 -5.15 6.23 11.58
C ALA A 221 -5.64 4.96 10.86
N VAL A 222 -6.34 5.13 9.74
CA VAL A 222 -6.88 4.01 8.96
C VAL A 222 -5.78 3.20 8.28
N TYR A 223 -4.69 3.84 7.83
CA TYR A 223 -3.54 3.11 7.30
C TYR A 223 -2.88 2.22 8.37
N ILE A 224 -2.67 2.74 9.58
CA ILE A 224 -2.11 1.94 10.68
C ILE A 224 -3.05 0.79 11.04
N PHE A 225 -4.36 1.04 11.11
CA PHE A 225 -5.33 -0.03 11.32
C PHE A 225 -5.26 -1.12 10.25
N GLN A 226 -5.13 -0.75 8.97
CA GLN A 226 -4.93 -1.71 7.87
C GLN A 226 -3.63 -2.51 7.97
N CYS A 227 -2.60 -1.95 8.62
CA CYS A 227 -1.34 -2.65 8.82
C CYS A 227 -1.47 -3.78 9.84
N LEU A 228 -2.43 -3.71 10.76
CA LEU A 228 -2.68 -4.74 11.78
C LEU A 228 -3.30 -5.97 11.09
N THR A 229 -2.45 -6.95 10.80
CA THR A 229 -2.83 -8.13 9.99
C THR A 229 -3.12 -9.38 10.81
N MET A 230 -3.08 -9.27 12.12
CA MET A 230 -3.40 -10.34 13.07
C MET A 230 -4.88 -10.30 13.48
N ALA A 231 -5.39 -11.42 14.01
CA ALA A 231 -6.71 -11.46 14.63
C ALA A 231 -6.73 -10.57 15.89
N LEU A 232 -7.51 -9.49 15.85
CA LEU A 232 -7.73 -8.62 17.01
C LEU A 232 -8.92 -9.17 17.80
N ILE A 233 -8.63 -9.94 18.86
CA ILE A 233 -9.64 -10.65 19.67
C ILE A 233 -10.05 -9.83 20.91
N ASP A 234 -9.28 -8.79 21.24
CA ASP A 234 -9.55 -7.94 22.39
C ASP A 234 -10.65 -6.91 22.08
N ASP A 235 -11.83 -7.13 22.68
CA ASP A 235 -12.98 -6.23 22.60
C ASP A 235 -12.64 -4.81 23.10
N ASP A 236 -11.78 -4.68 24.11
CA ASP A 236 -11.34 -3.38 24.65
C ASP A 236 -10.44 -2.62 23.67
N PHE A 237 -9.90 -3.30 22.66
CA PHE A 237 -9.17 -2.73 21.54
C PHE A 237 -10.09 -2.44 20.36
N VAL A 238 -10.86 -3.44 19.89
CA VAL A 238 -11.61 -3.37 18.63
C VAL A 238 -12.83 -2.47 18.73
N ILE A 239 -13.59 -2.51 19.84
CA ILE A 239 -14.83 -1.75 19.96
C ILE A 239 -14.57 -0.24 19.90
N PRO A 240 -13.62 0.34 20.68
CA PRO A 240 -13.35 1.78 20.61
C PRO A 240 -12.82 2.23 19.25
N VAL A 241 -12.00 1.39 18.59
CA VAL A 241 -11.51 1.65 17.23
C VAL A 241 -12.68 1.72 16.24
N MET A 242 -13.59 0.76 16.32
CA MET A 242 -14.79 0.72 15.49
C MET A 242 -15.66 1.97 15.70
N GLU A 243 -16.00 2.31 16.95
CA GLU A 243 -16.92 3.42 17.24
C GLU A 243 -16.44 4.76 16.67
N ASN A 244 -15.12 4.95 16.58
CA ASN A 244 -14.52 6.17 16.06
C ASN A 244 -14.22 6.12 14.55
N LEU A 245 -13.90 4.95 13.99
CA LEU A 245 -13.64 4.80 12.56
C LEU A 245 -14.90 4.65 11.73
N PHE A 246 -15.96 4.06 12.28
CA PHE A 246 -17.16 3.68 11.57
C PHE A 246 -17.77 4.84 10.77
N LEU A 247 -18.09 5.94 11.45
CA LEU A 247 -18.71 7.10 10.79
C LEU A 247 -17.80 7.72 9.73
N GLU A 248 -16.52 7.87 10.04
CA GLU A 248 -15.55 8.45 9.11
C GLU A 248 -15.38 7.60 7.84
N ILE A 249 -15.45 6.27 7.97
CA ILE A 249 -15.43 5.30 6.86
C ILE A 249 -16.73 5.39 6.04
N ILE A 250 -17.90 5.30 6.69
CA ILE A 250 -19.19 5.35 5.98
C ILE A 250 -19.33 6.65 5.18
N THR A 251 -18.95 7.78 5.77
CA THR A 251 -18.94 9.08 5.08
C THR A 251 -17.96 9.10 3.91
N ARG A 252 -16.74 8.57 4.05
CA ARG A 252 -15.73 8.59 2.97
C ARG A 252 -15.93 7.50 1.92
N LEU A 253 -16.80 6.53 2.18
CA LEU A 253 -17.31 5.62 1.17
C LEU A 253 -18.32 6.28 0.23
N ASP A 254 -18.70 7.55 0.43
CA ASP A 254 -19.43 8.28 -0.60
C ASP A 254 -18.58 8.43 -1.87
N PRO A 255 -19.06 7.97 -3.04
CA PRO A 255 -18.27 7.96 -4.27
C PRO A 255 -17.80 9.37 -4.68
N PRO A 256 -16.49 9.58 -4.93
CA PRO A 256 -16.02 10.84 -5.48
C PRO A 256 -16.72 11.17 -6.80
N ARG A 257 -17.03 12.45 -7.00
CA ARG A 257 -17.70 12.95 -8.21
C ARG A 257 -16.74 13.22 -9.37
N GLU A 258 -15.47 13.47 -9.06
CA GLU A 258 -14.43 13.81 -10.03
C GLU A 258 -13.21 12.91 -9.84
N LEU A 259 -12.50 12.62 -10.94
CA LEU A 259 -11.21 11.95 -10.91
C LEU A 259 -10.12 12.93 -10.45
N LEU A 260 -10.17 13.36 -9.20
CA LEU A 260 -9.09 14.14 -8.60
C LEU A 260 -7.88 13.23 -8.35
N VAL A 261 -6.69 13.83 -8.35
CA VAL A 261 -5.39 13.13 -8.22
C VAL A 261 -5.28 12.39 -6.88
N ASP A 262 -6.08 12.76 -5.87
CA ASP A 262 -6.07 12.17 -4.54
C ASP A 262 -7.36 11.39 -4.19
N ASN A 263 -7.70 10.37 -4.99
CA ASN A 263 -8.73 9.39 -4.61
C ASN A 263 -8.27 8.44 -3.47
N SER A 264 -7.19 8.78 -2.75
CA SER A 264 -6.69 7.98 -1.63
C SER A 264 -7.74 7.84 -0.53
N SER A 265 -8.55 8.87 -0.31
CA SER A 265 -9.56 8.89 0.77
C SER A 265 -10.59 7.77 0.61
N TRP A 266 -11.15 7.59 -0.59
CA TRP A 266 -12.12 6.52 -0.84
C TRP A 266 -11.46 5.14 -0.78
N VAL A 267 -10.26 4.98 -1.34
CA VAL A 267 -9.53 3.71 -1.29
C VAL A 267 -9.21 3.33 0.16
N LEU A 268 -8.75 4.29 0.97
CA LEU A 268 -8.49 4.08 2.40
C LEU A 268 -9.78 3.76 3.16
N ALA A 269 -10.89 4.41 2.84
CA ALA A 269 -12.19 4.09 3.46
C ALA A 269 -12.68 2.70 3.08
N PHE A 270 -12.52 2.29 1.82
CA PHE A 270 -12.83 0.92 1.37
C PHE A 270 -11.98 -0.11 2.11
N MET A 271 -10.68 0.13 2.22
CA MET A 271 -9.78 -0.77 2.93
C MET A 271 -10.02 -0.79 4.45
N GLY A 272 -10.28 0.36 5.06
CA GLY A 272 -10.67 0.44 6.47
C GLY A 272 -11.99 -0.26 6.75
N GLY A 273 -12.98 -0.09 5.87
CA GLY A 273 -14.27 -0.80 5.95
C GLY A 273 -14.11 -2.31 5.83
N PHE A 274 -13.28 -2.77 4.90
CA PHE A 274 -12.95 -4.19 4.78
C PHE A 274 -12.33 -4.75 6.07
N CYS A 275 -11.30 -4.09 6.62
CA CYS A 275 -10.66 -4.52 7.85
C CYS A 275 -11.62 -4.50 9.04
N LEU A 276 -12.44 -3.45 9.18
CA LEU A 276 -13.46 -3.40 10.24
C LEU A 276 -14.44 -4.57 10.11
N ALA A 277 -15.01 -4.80 8.93
CA ALA A 277 -15.97 -5.87 8.74
C ALA A 277 -15.38 -7.25 9.06
N ILE A 278 -14.14 -7.51 8.63
CA ILE A 278 -13.41 -8.76 8.92
C ILE A 278 -13.17 -8.97 10.42
N HIS A 279 -12.80 -7.93 11.17
CA HIS A 279 -12.59 -8.03 12.61
C HIS A 279 -13.90 -8.12 13.41
N LEU A 280 -15.02 -7.64 12.87
CA LEU A 280 -16.29 -7.56 13.58
C LEU A 280 -17.29 -8.67 13.22
N ILE A 281 -17.04 -9.46 12.17
CA ILE A 281 -18.02 -10.43 11.64
C ILE A 281 -18.46 -11.49 12.67
N GLU A 282 -17.62 -11.80 13.65
CA GLU A 282 -17.94 -12.76 14.72
C GLU A 282 -18.61 -12.10 15.94
N MET A 283 -18.62 -10.76 15.99
CA MET A 283 -19.23 -10.01 17.08
C MET A 283 -20.72 -9.78 16.79
N SER A 284 -21.58 -10.64 17.33
CA SER A 284 -23.04 -10.56 17.15
C SER A 284 -23.62 -9.17 17.52
N SER A 285 -23.05 -8.51 18.52
CA SER A 285 -23.44 -7.15 18.94
C SER A 285 -23.15 -6.07 17.88
N LYS A 286 -22.31 -6.36 16.89
CA LYS A 286 -21.88 -5.44 15.81
C LYS A 286 -22.35 -5.89 14.41
N ALA A 287 -23.22 -6.91 14.33
CA ALA A 287 -23.66 -7.47 13.06
C ALA A 287 -24.33 -6.44 12.12
N GLU A 288 -25.14 -5.51 12.66
CA GLU A 288 -25.76 -4.46 11.84
C GLU A 288 -24.70 -3.47 11.29
N SER A 289 -23.65 -3.16 12.05
CA SER A 289 -22.54 -2.33 11.58
C SER A 289 -21.76 -3.02 10.46
N VAL A 290 -21.51 -4.33 10.57
CA VAL A 290 -20.85 -5.12 9.52
C VAL A 290 -21.69 -5.12 8.24
N LYS A 291 -22.99 -5.35 8.37
CA LYS A 291 -23.95 -5.28 7.26
C LYS A 291 -23.94 -3.90 6.60
N GLU A 292 -24.00 -2.83 7.39
CA GLU A 292 -24.00 -1.45 6.86
C GLU A 292 -22.72 -1.15 6.06
N ILE A 293 -21.55 -1.47 6.62
CA ILE A 293 -20.26 -1.30 5.93
C ILE A 293 -20.24 -2.08 4.62
N ALA A 294 -20.60 -3.35 4.65
CA ALA A 294 -20.51 -4.23 3.49
C ALA A 294 -21.42 -3.76 2.35
N HIS A 295 -22.67 -3.39 2.66
CA HIS A 295 -23.59 -2.83 1.68
C HIS A 295 -23.09 -1.49 1.13
N LYS A 296 -22.62 -0.59 2.01
CA LYS A 296 -22.06 0.71 1.60
C LYS A 296 -20.87 0.54 0.66
N MET A 297 -19.95 -0.39 0.93
CA MET A 297 -18.82 -0.70 0.05
C MET A 297 -19.28 -1.19 -1.34
N ILE A 298 -20.28 -2.06 -1.40
CA ILE A 298 -20.83 -2.61 -2.65
C ILE A 298 -21.54 -1.53 -3.46
N ASP A 299 -22.42 -0.76 -2.82
CA ASP A 299 -23.19 0.30 -3.47
C ASP A 299 -22.28 1.40 -3.99
N SER A 300 -21.31 1.80 -3.18
CA SER A 300 -20.29 2.78 -3.55
C SER A 300 -19.46 2.30 -4.75
N THR A 301 -19.05 1.04 -4.75
CA THR A 301 -18.33 0.44 -5.90
C THR A 301 -19.22 0.43 -7.15
N ARG A 302 -20.51 0.09 -7.02
CA ARG A 302 -21.45 0.06 -8.14
C ARG A 302 -21.58 1.44 -8.78
N GLU A 303 -21.66 2.48 -7.97
CA GLU A 303 -21.73 3.87 -8.44
C GLU A 303 -20.44 4.30 -9.15
N LEU A 304 -19.26 3.98 -8.61
CA LEU A 304 -17.97 4.27 -9.26
C LEU A 304 -17.80 3.54 -10.60
N VAL A 305 -18.27 2.30 -10.68
CA VAL A 305 -18.31 1.54 -11.95
C VAL A 305 -19.25 2.22 -12.95
N GLY A 306 -20.44 2.64 -12.51
CA GLY A 306 -21.40 3.39 -13.34
C GLY A 306 -20.85 4.73 -13.85
N ARG A 307 -19.92 5.35 -13.11
CA ARG A 307 -19.20 6.59 -13.49
C ARG A 307 -17.93 6.34 -14.32
N GLU A 308 -17.66 5.09 -14.71
CA GLU A 308 -16.43 4.68 -15.42
C GLU A 308 -15.12 4.95 -14.66
N MET A 309 -15.18 5.16 -13.34
CA MET A 309 -14.01 5.43 -12.46
C MET A 309 -13.33 4.15 -11.95
N GLU A 310 -13.76 2.98 -12.46
CA GLU A 310 -13.31 1.66 -12.02
C GLU A 310 -11.78 1.47 -12.12
N VAL A 311 -11.19 1.82 -13.28
CA VAL A 311 -9.78 1.49 -13.59
C VAL A 311 -8.81 2.22 -12.67
N GLY A 312 -9.11 3.48 -12.33
CA GLY A 312 -8.25 4.34 -11.52
C GLY A 312 -8.42 4.14 -10.02
N VAL A 313 -9.65 3.84 -9.56
CA VAL A 313 -10.03 3.87 -8.14
C VAL A 313 -10.36 2.47 -7.63
N VAL A 314 -11.44 1.86 -8.14
CA VAL A 314 -11.95 0.56 -7.66
C VAL A 314 -10.89 -0.53 -7.78
N ARG A 315 -10.20 -0.58 -8.93
CA ARG A 315 -9.14 -1.58 -9.15
C ARG A 315 -7.99 -1.45 -8.16
N ARG A 316 -7.66 -0.22 -7.73
CA ARG A 316 -6.62 0.02 -6.74
C ARG A 316 -7.04 -0.56 -5.40
N ALA A 317 -8.25 -0.24 -4.94
CA ALA A 317 -8.80 -0.79 -3.70
C ALA A 317 -8.85 -2.34 -3.74
N PHE A 318 -9.22 -2.95 -4.86
CA PHE A 318 -9.19 -4.43 -4.98
C PHE A 318 -7.79 -5.02 -4.90
N ARG A 319 -6.76 -4.33 -5.42
CA ARG A 319 -5.36 -4.78 -5.30
C ARG A 319 -4.85 -4.64 -3.86
N ASP A 320 -5.24 -3.57 -3.19
CA ASP A 320 -4.89 -3.36 -1.79
C ASP A 320 -5.59 -4.42 -0.91
N MET A 321 -6.85 -4.75 -1.20
CA MET A 321 -7.58 -5.87 -0.58
C MET A 321 -6.90 -7.22 -0.84
N GLU A 322 -6.43 -7.47 -2.06
CA GLU A 322 -5.65 -8.67 -2.37
C GLU A 322 -4.40 -8.79 -1.48
N SER A 323 -3.70 -7.67 -1.25
CA SER A 323 -2.51 -7.62 -0.41
C SER A 323 -2.84 -7.94 1.05
N ILE A 324 -3.90 -7.33 1.60
CA ILE A 324 -4.33 -7.57 2.99
C ILE A 324 -4.79 -9.02 3.18
N VAL A 325 -5.63 -9.54 2.28
CA VAL A 325 -6.14 -10.93 2.36
C VAL A 325 -4.98 -11.94 2.41
N LYS A 326 -3.93 -11.75 1.60
CA LYS A 326 -2.74 -12.63 1.65
C LYS A 326 -2.05 -12.66 3.01
N LYS A 327 -2.07 -11.55 3.74
CA LYS A 327 -1.44 -11.41 5.05
C LYS A 327 -2.33 -11.93 6.18
N GLN A 328 -3.65 -11.88 6.03
CA GLN A 328 -4.60 -12.21 7.09
C GLN A 328 -5.18 -13.63 7.01
N MET A 329 -5.18 -14.27 5.83
CA MET A 329 -5.94 -15.51 5.61
C MET A 329 -5.59 -16.68 6.54
N GLU A 330 -4.42 -16.67 7.18
CA GLU A 330 -3.98 -17.74 8.08
C GLU A 330 -4.86 -17.89 9.34
N TRP A 331 -5.53 -16.81 9.76
CA TRP A 331 -6.37 -16.82 10.96
C TRP A 331 -7.87 -16.73 10.65
N TYR A 332 -8.28 -16.71 9.38
CA TYR A 332 -9.71 -16.67 9.02
C TYR A 332 -10.44 -17.92 9.49
N SER A 333 -11.53 -17.71 10.22
CA SER A 333 -12.51 -18.74 10.53
C SER A 333 -13.54 -18.85 9.40
N THR A 334 -14.48 -19.76 9.59
CA THR A 334 -15.68 -19.95 8.77
C THR A 334 -16.42 -18.63 8.54
N SER A 335 -16.51 -17.75 9.56
CA SER A 335 -17.22 -16.48 9.45
C SER A 335 -16.50 -15.49 8.52
N GLN A 336 -15.18 -15.29 8.68
CA GLN A 336 -14.41 -14.43 7.78
C GLN A 336 -14.37 -14.99 6.36
N TYR A 337 -14.28 -16.32 6.21
CA TYR A 337 -14.33 -16.98 4.92
C TYR A 337 -15.66 -16.73 4.21
N LYS A 338 -16.80 -17.02 4.87
CA LYS A 338 -18.16 -16.75 4.33
C LYS A 338 -18.33 -15.28 3.95
N PHE A 339 -17.92 -14.37 4.82
CA PHE A 339 -17.98 -12.93 4.55
C PHE A 339 -17.22 -12.54 3.30
N LEU A 340 -15.96 -12.94 3.20
CA LEU A 340 -15.12 -12.60 2.06
C LEU A 340 -15.67 -13.21 0.76
N LYS A 341 -16.13 -14.47 0.79
CA LYS A 341 -16.79 -15.12 -0.35
C LYS A 341 -18.04 -14.35 -0.80
N GLY A 342 -18.91 -14.00 0.15
CA GLY A 342 -20.13 -13.25 -0.13
C GLY A 342 -19.86 -11.83 -0.67
N LEU A 343 -18.87 -11.14 -0.13
CA LEU A 343 -18.44 -9.82 -0.60
C LEU A 343 -17.89 -9.90 -2.03
N LEU A 344 -16.98 -10.84 -2.30
CA LEU A 344 -16.39 -11.04 -3.62
C LEU A 344 -17.45 -11.35 -4.68
N TRP A 345 -18.41 -12.23 -4.38
CA TRP A 345 -19.50 -12.55 -5.31
C TRP A 345 -20.34 -11.32 -5.65
N ARG A 346 -20.71 -10.51 -4.65
CA ARG A 346 -21.49 -9.28 -4.87
C ARG A 346 -20.74 -8.24 -5.67
N LEU A 347 -19.45 -8.02 -5.37
CA LEU A 347 -18.60 -7.12 -6.13
C LEU A 347 -18.43 -7.61 -7.58
N TYR A 348 -18.23 -8.91 -7.78
CA TYR A 348 -18.07 -9.52 -9.11
C TYR A 348 -19.34 -9.42 -9.97
N ALA A 349 -20.51 -9.45 -9.33
CA ALA A 349 -21.83 -9.35 -9.97
C ALA A 349 -22.21 -7.93 -10.40
N ILE A 350 -21.45 -6.90 -10.01
CA ILE A 350 -21.71 -5.51 -10.40
C ILE A 350 -21.72 -5.38 -11.94
N LYS A 351 -22.86 -4.93 -12.47
CA LYS A 351 -23.05 -4.69 -13.91
C LYS A 351 -22.14 -3.56 -14.37
N GLY A 352 -21.49 -3.76 -15.52
CA GLY A 352 -20.58 -2.77 -16.12
C GLY A 352 -19.12 -2.89 -15.67
N MET A 353 -18.80 -3.76 -14.70
CA MET A 353 -17.43 -3.96 -14.26
C MET A 353 -16.58 -4.64 -15.34
N LYS A 354 -15.44 -4.01 -15.69
CA LYS A 354 -14.49 -4.50 -16.69
C LYS A 354 -13.73 -5.73 -16.21
N TRP A 355 -13.26 -6.50 -17.18
CA TRP A 355 -12.60 -7.77 -16.95
C TRP A 355 -11.34 -7.64 -16.08
N GLU A 356 -10.58 -6.56 -16.22
CA GLU A 356 -9.32 -6.39 -15.49
C GLU A 356 -9.51 -6.02 -14.01
N SER A 357 -10.72 -5.67 -13.57
CA SER A 357 -11.04 -5.58 -12.13
C SER A 357 -11.65 -6.88 -11.63
N LYS A 358 -12.49 -7.54 -12.45
CA LYS A 358 -12.99 -8.90 -12.17
C LYS A 358 -11.88 -9.93 -11.98
N ILE A 359 -10.78 -9.83 -12.73
CA ILE A 359 -9.62 -10.72 -12.59
C ILE A 359 -8.92 -10.54 -11.23
N VAL A 360 -8.94 -9.34 -10.65
CA VAL A 360 -8.37 -9.10 -9.31
C VAL A 360 -9.26 -9.78 -8.27
N LEU A 361 -10.58 -9.59 -8.32
CA LEU A 361 -11.52 -10.29 -7.44
C LEU A 361 -11.39 -11.82 -7.55
N TRP A 362 -11.24 -12.34 -8.78
CA TRP A 362 -11.00 -13.77 -9.01
C TRP A 362 -9.68 -14.24 -8.39
N ARG A 363 -8.59 -13.48 -8.50
CA ARG A 363 -7.32 -13.81 -7.84
C ARG A 363 -7.46 -13.84 -6.33
N ILE A 364 -8.17 -12.88 -5.73
CA ILE A 364 -8.46 -12.87 -4.29
C ILE A 364 -9.21 -14.14 -3.91
N ASN A 365 -10.25 -14.50 -4.68
CA ASN A 365 -10.97 -15.75 -4.47
C ASN A 365 -10.02 -16.97 -4.50
N VAL A 366 -9.14 -17.06 -5.51
CA VAL A 366 -8.17 -18.18 -5.62
C VAL A 366 -7.19 -18.22 -4.44
N ILE A 367 -6.75 -17.06 -3.94
CA ILE A 367 -5.87 -16.96 -2.77
C ILE A 367 -6.56 -17.54 -1.54
N VAL A 368 -7.79 -17.10 -1.28
CA VAL A 368 -8.58 -17.53 -0.12
C VAL A 368 -8.89 -19.02 -0.20
N GLU A 369 -9.31 -19.51 -1.36
CA GLU A 369 -9.58 -20.94 -1.61
C GLU A 369 -8.36 -21.83 -1.39
N ARG A 370 -7.14 -21.31 -1.53
CA ARG A 370 -5.90 -22.08 -1.31
C ARG A 370 -5.31 -21.90 0.08
N GLY A 371 -5.49 -20.72 0.66
CA GLY A 371 -4.82 -20.33 1.91
C GLY A 371 -5.62 -20.64 3.17
N VAL A 372 -6.95 -20.58 3.12
CA VAL A 372 -7.80 -20.90 4.27
C VAL A 372 -7.85 -22.42 4.49
N LYS A 373 -7.92 -22.85 5.75
CA LYS A 373 -8.00 -24.28 6.13
C LYS A 373 -9.30 -24.90 5.62
N GLU A 374 -9.26 -26.16 5.22
CA GLU A 374 -10.41 -26.83 4.59
C GLU A 374 -11.64 -26.92 5.51
N GLU A 375 -11.42 -27.07 6.81
CA GLU A 375 -12.45 -27.11 7.84
C GLU A 375 -13.24 -25.80 7.99
N GLU A 376 -12.66 -24.67 7.57
CA GLU A 376 -13.31 -23.36 7.63
C GLU A 376 -14.03 -22.99 6.32
N LYS A 377 -13.97 -23.85 5.30
CA LYS A 377 -14.50 -23.55 3.96
C LYS A 377 -15.97 -23.91 3.85
N GLU A 378 -16.81 -23.00 4.32
CA GLU A 378 -18.24 -23.07 4.08
C GLU A 378 -18.69 -21.94 3.16
N LEU A 379 -19.46 -22.27 2.12
CA LEU A 379 -20.03 -21.27 1.25
C LEU A 379 -21.29 -20.67 1.87
N PRO A 380 -21.56 -19.36 1.65
CA PRO A 380 -22.81 -18.76 2.09
C PRO A 380 -24.03 -19.49 1.50
N GLU A 381 -24.96 -19.89 2.35
CA GLU A 381 -26.15 -20.64 1.95
C GLU A 381 -27.23 -19.74 1.35
N ASN A 382 -27.30 -18.49 1.79
CA ASN A 382 -28.34 -17.54 1.39
C ASN A 382 -27.83 -16.08 1.33
N GLU A 383 -28.74 -15.15 1.05
CA GLU A 383 -28.41 -13.73 0.86
C GLU A 383 -27.85 -13.05 2.12
N PHE A 384 -28.12 -13.56 3.32
CA PHE A 384 -27.73 -12.94 4.59
C PHE A 384 -26.68 -13.74 5.36
N ASP A 385 -26.53 -15.04 5.07
CA ASP A 385 -25.60 -15.95 5.76
C ASP A 385 -24.14 -15.44 5.76
N TRP A 386 -23.67 -14.86 4.65
CA TRP A 386 -22.34 -14.28 4.56
C TRP A 386 -22.09 -13.07 5.47
N LEU A 387 -23.12 -12.46 6.05
CA LEU A 387 -22.99 -11.39 7.04
C LEU A 387 -23.10 -11.90 8.48
N ASN A 388 -23.12 -13.23 8.66
CA ASN A 388 -23.33 -13.87 9.96
C ASN A 388 -24.62 -13.39 10.65
N LEU A 389 -25.62 -13.06 9.83
CA LEU A 389 -26.96 -12.72 10.29
C LEU A 389 -27.79 -13.98 10.22
N ASN A 390 -28.32 -14.41 11.37
CA ASN A 390 -29.34 -15.46 11.40
C ASN A 390 -30.51 -15.00 10.53
N ALA A 391 -30.93 -15.85 9.59
CA ALA A 391 -32.18 -15.64 8.88
C ALA A 391 -33.33 -15.70 9.92
N GLU A 392 -33.93 -14.56 10.23
CA GLU A 392 -35.21 -14.53 10.96
C GLU A 392 -36.34 -15.13 10.12
#